data_AF-A0A399EUN9-F1
#
_entry.id   AF-A0A399EUN9-F1
#
_cell.length_a   1.000
_cell.length_b   1.000
_cell.length_c   1.000
_cell.angle_alpha   90.00
_cell.angle_beta   90.00
_cell.angle_gamma   90.00
#
_symmetry.space_group_name_H-M   'P 1'
#
loop_
_entity.id
_entity.type
_entity.pdbx_description
1 polymer ?
#
loop_
_entity_poly.entity_id
_entity_poly.type
_entity_poly.pdbx_seq_one_letter_code
_entity_poly.pdbx_strand_id
1 'polypeptide(L)'
;MTLKAFLEAIAPYPEKRLVFFQGERIPGDYHLTEVICATYTSVECGGGVHAWRETVVQLMGPGPEDPQEYMRVLRIFSRASAAIGFFPETELRFEYGRPALRYRPERLTLRGRPGGSARPLGRCLQAP
;
A
#
# COMPACT_ATOMS: atom_id res chain seq x y z
N MET A 1 -7.50 -8.97 -9.13
CA MET A 1 -8.93 -8.60 -9.31
C MET A 1 -9.07 -7.10 -9.23
N THR A 2 -10.13 -6.51 -9.79
CA THR A 2 -10.39 -5.07 -9.62
C THR A 2 -11.03 -4.79 -8.25
N LEU A 3 -10.94 -3.54 -7.80
CA LEU A 3 -11.64 -3.08 -6.60
C LEU A 3 -13.16 -3.32 -6.70
N LYS A 4 -13.76 -3.02 -7.85
CA LYS A 4 -15.17 -3.25 -8.12
C LYS A 4 -15.55 -4.71 -7.91
N ALA A 5 -14.83 -5.63 -8.58
CA ALA A 5 -15.10 -7.06 -8.50
C ALA A 5 -14.99 -7.58 -7.06
N PHE A 6 -14.01 -7.08 -6.30
CA PHE A 6 -13.88 -7.41 -4.89
C PHE A 6 -15.08 -6.95 -4.05
N LEU A 7 -15.48 -5.67 -4.19
CA LEU A 7 -16.59 -5.10 -3.42
C LEU A 7 -17.92 -5.80 -3.75
N GLU A 8 -18.17 -6.08 -5.02
CA GLU A 8 -19.35 -6.84 -5.46
C GLU A 8 -19.36 -8.25 -4.88
N ALA A 9 -18.20 -8.93 -4.80
CA ALA A 9 -18.11 -10.27 -4.24
C ALA A 9 -18.40 -10.34 -2.74
N ILE A 10 -18.03 -9.31 -1.97
CA ILE A 10 -18.20 -9.30 -0.51
C ILE A 10 -19.51 -8.62 -0.06
N ALA A 11 -20.15 -7.81 -0.92
CA ALA A 11 -21.38 -7.08 -0.61
C ALA A 11 -22.53 -7.94 -0.07
N PRO A 12 -22.77 -9.18 -0.57
CA PRO A 12 -23.83 -10.05 -0.03
C PRO A 12 -23.54 -10.59 1.37
N TYR A 13 -22.31 -10.44 1.88
CA TYR A 13 -21.82 -11.09 3.09
C TYR A 13 -21.27 -10.09 4.13
N PRO A 14 -22.04 -9.06 4.54
CA PRO A 14 -21.54 -7.93 5.31
C PRO A 14 -20.98 -8.28 6.70
N GLU A 15 -21.42 -9.40 7.27
CA GLU A 15 -21.01 -9.88 8.59
C GLU A 15 -20.03 -11.07 8.52
N LYS A 16 -19.62 -11.49 7.31
CA LYS A 16 -18.65 -12.59 7.16
C LYS A 16 -17.22 -12.05 7.25
N ARG A 17 -16.34 -12.87 7.83
CA ARG A 17 -14.90 -12.60 7.86
C ARG A 17 -14.29 -12.87 6.50
N LEU A 18 -13.35 -12.02 6.09
CA LEU A 18 -12.49 -12.29 4.95
C LEU A 18 -11.30 -13.14 5.39
N VAL A 19 -10.98 -14.15 4.60
CA VAL A 19 -9.79 -15.01 4.76
C VAL A 19 -8.97 -14.88 3.49
N PHE A 20 -7.71 -14.49 3.63
CA PHE A 20 -6.82 -14.23 2.51
C PHE A 20 -5.89 -15.41 2.25
N PHE A 21 -5.56 -15.64 0.98
CA PHE A 21 -4.68 -16.72 0.52
C PHE A 21 -3.67 -16.18 -0.50
N GLN A 22 -2.42 -16.65 -0.40
CA GLN A 22 -1.36 -16.44 -1.39
C GLN A 22 -0.55 -17.74 -1.52
N GLY A 23 -1.07 -18.71 -2.27
CA GLY A 23 -0.58 -20.09 -2.25
C GLY A 23 -1.04 -20.82 -0.98
N GLU A 24 -0.69 -20.30 0.19
CA GLU A 24 -1.17 -20.75 1.50
C GLU A 24 -2.09 -19.72 2.16
N ARG A 25 -2.80 -20.14 3.21
CA ARG A 25 -3.63 -19.24 4.02
C ARG A 25 -2.73 -18.22 4.71
N ILE A 26 -3.02 -16.94 4.53
CA ILE A 26 -2.37 -15.90 5.34
C ILE A 26 -2.83 -16.13 6.81
N PRO A 27 -1.93 -16.20 7.79
CA PRO A 27 -2.30 -16.40 9.19
C PRO A 27 -2.85 -15.11 9.82
N GLY A 28 -3.73 -15.24 10.82
CA GLY A 28 -4.09 -14.16 11.74
C GLY A 28 -5.53 -13.65 11.65
N ASP A 29 -5.91 -12.91 12.68
CA ASP A 29 -6.91 -11.84 12.61
C ASP A 29 -6.19 -10.57 12.14
N TYR A 30 -6.84 -9.74 11.32
CA TYR A 30 -6.19 -8.58 10.69
C TYR A 30 -6.84 -7.29 11.10
N HIS A 31 -6.03 -6.25 11.29
CA HIS A 31 -6.50 -4.86 11.30
C HIS A 31 -6.23 -4.24 9.94
N LEU A 32 -7.29 -3.76 9.28
CA LEU A 32 -7.15 -2.89 8.12
C LEU A 32 -6.73 -1.52 8.64
N THR A 33 -5.50 -1.12 8.34
CA THR A 33 -4.93 0.14 8.83
C THR A 33 -5.17 1.28 7.86
N GLU A 34 -5.01 1.02 6.56
CA GLU A 34 -5.16 2.04 5.52
C GLU A 34 -5.80 1.47 4.25
N VAL A 35 -6.54 2.34 3.54
CA VAL A 35 -6.90 2.16 2.13
C VAL A 35 -6.20 3.27 1.35
N ILE A 36 -5.34 2.89 0.41
CA ILE A 36 -4.49 3.80 -0.34
C ILE A 36 -4.89 3.73 -1.80
N CYS A 37 -5.29 4.84 -2.39
CA CYS A 37 -5.45 4.96 -3.84
C CYS A 37 -4.16 5.56 -4.42
N ALA A 38 -3.38 4.73 -5.13
CA ALA A 38 -2.10 5.13 -5.70
C ALA A 38 -2.18 5.25 -7.23
N THR A 39 -1.56 6.30 -7.76
CA THR A 39 -1.31 6.45 -9.20
C THR A 39 0.19 6.41 -9.41
N TYR A 40 0.62 5.52 -10.30
CA TYR A 40 2.03 5.32 -10.60
C TYR A 40 2.35 5.80 -12.01
N THR A 41 3.53 6.37 -12.16
CA THR A 41 4.18 6.59 -13.43
C THR A 41 5.63 6.18 -13.24
N SER A 42 6.13 5.28 -14.08
CA SER A 42 7.51 4.81 -14.00
C SER A 42 8.16 4.86 -15.37
N VAL A 43 9.49 4.93 -15.36
CA VAL A 43 10.34 4.76 -16.54
C VAL A 43 11.36 3.68 -16.22
N GLU A 44 11.49 2.68 -17.09
CA GLU A 44 12.52 1.66 -16.95
C GLU A 44 13.86 2.12 -17.56
N CYS A 45 14.93 1.35 -17.36
CA CYS A 45 16.26 1.70 -17.86
C CYS A 45 16.35 1.77 -19.40
N GLY A 46 15.46 1.05 -20.09
CA GLY A 46 15.30 1.12 -21.55
C GLY A 46 14.53 2.35 -22.04
N GLY A 47 14.02 3.20 -21.14
CA GLY A 47 13.22 4.37 -21.48
C GLY A 47 11.73 4.11 -21.67
N GLY A 48 11.27 2.86 -21.49
CA GLY A 48 9.86 2.51 -21.51
C GLY A 48 9.09 3.20 -20.38
N VAL A 49 7.99 3.88 -20.71
CA VAL A 49 7.13 4.58 -19.74
C VAL A 49 5.91 3.71 -19.43
N HIS A 50 5.62 3.55 -18.14
CA HIS A 50 4.44 2.83 -17.66
C HIS A 50 3.59 3.74 -16.78
N ALA A 51 2.28 3.60 -16.88
CA ALA A 51 1.33 4.29 -16.02
C ALA A 51 0.20 3.34 -15.63
N TRP A 52 -0.09 3.26 -14.34
CA TRP A 52 -1.17 2.42 -13.82
C TRP A 52 -1.70 2.98 -12.49
N ARG A 53 -2.83 2.43 -12.04
CA ARG A 53 -3.48 2.80 -10.78
C ARG A 53 -3.78 1.57 -9.97
N GLU A 54 -3.63 1.69 -8.67
CA GLU A 54 -3.89 0.61 -7.73
C GLU A 54 -4.67 1.12 -6.53
N THR A 55 -5.53 0.25 -6.00
CA THR A 55 -6.04 0.40 -4.64
C THR A 55 -5.30 -0.60 -3.77
N VAL A 56 -4.56 -0.10 -2.79
CA VAL A 56 -3.79 -0.91 -1.84
C VAL A 56 -4.50 -0.91 -0.50
N VAL A 57 -4.76 -2.09 0.04
CA VAL A 57 -5.32 -2.28 1.38
C VAL A 57 -4.22 -2.78 2.29
N GLN A 58 -3.91 -2.01 3.33
CA GLN A 58 -2.90 -2.41 4.31
C GLN A 58 -3.55 -3.18 5.45
N LEU A 59 -3.03 -4.36 5.69
CA LEU A 59 -3.41 -5.27 6.76
C LEU A 59 -2.23 -5.42 7.72
N MET A 60 -2.50 -5.24 9.00
CA MET A 60 -1.58 -5.56 10.08
C MET A 60 -2.08 -6.80 10.82
N GLY A 61 -1.16 -7.70 11.19
CA GLY A 61 -1.51 -8.81 12.09
C GLY A 61 -1.91 -8.31 13.47
N PRO A 62 -2.47 -9.16 14.33
CA PRO A 62 -2.95 -8.72 15.62
C PRO A 62 -1.75 -8.32 16.50
N GLY A 63 -1.83 -7.14 17.13
CA GLY A 63 -0.94 -6.79 18.22
C GLY A 63 -1.21 -7.64 19.47
N PRO A 64 -0.26 -7.70 20.42
CA PRO A 64 -0.43 -8.46 21.67
C PRO A 64 -1.61 -7.99 22.54
N GLU A 65 -2.08 -6.75 22.34
CA GLU A 65 -3.22 -6.17 23.07
C GLU A 65 -4.42 -5.85 22.17
N ASP A 66 -4.36 -6.19 20.88
CA ASP A 66 -5.45 -5.87 19.97
C ASP A 66 -6.66 -6.78 20.30
N PRO A 67 -7.83 -6.19 20.60
CA PRO A 67 -9.03 -6.98 20.75
C PRO A 67 -9.31 -7.67 19.42
N GLN A 68 -9.77 -8.91 19.50
CA GLN A 68 -10.12 -9.76 18.37
C GLN A 68 -11.42 -9.26 17.71
N GLU A 69 -11.45 -7.98 17.33
CA GLU A 69 -12.62 -7.33 16.76
C GLU A 69 -12.78 -7.73 15.30
N TYR A 70 -14.03 -8.03 14.96
CA TYR A 70 -14.43 -8.45 13.64
C TYR A 70 -14.40 -7.22 12.71
N MET A 71 -13.54 -7.26 11.70
CA MET A 71 -13.46 -6.19 10.70
C MET A 71 -14.71 -6.16 9.82
N ARG A 72 -15.50 -5.08 9.92
CA ARG A 72 -16.55 -4.77 8.94
C ARG A 72 -15.95 -4.08 7.71
N VAL A 73 -15.33 -4.88 6.84
CA VAL A 73 -14.58 -4.40 5.65
C VAL A 73 -15.42 -3.45 4.79
N LEU A 74 -16.67 -3.81 4.49
CA LEU A 74 -17.58 -2.95 3.73
C LEU A 74 -17.72 -1.54 4.33
N ARG A 75 -17.86 -1.42 5.64
CA ARG A 75 -18.00 -0.12 6.33
C ARG A 75 -16.76 0.75 6.15
N ILE A 76 -15.57 0.14 6.15
CA ILE A 76 -14.31 0.86 5.94
C ILE A 76 -14.20 1.34 4.50
N PHE A 77 -14.48 0.47 3.53
CA PHE A 77 -14.47 0.84 2.12
C PHE A 77 -15.51 1.92 1.81
N SER A 78 -16.71 1.88 2.39
CA SER A 78 -17.70 2.95 2.24
C SER A 78 -17.17 4.30 2.76
N ARG A 79 -16.53 4.31 3.93
CA ARG A 79 -15.92 5.53 4.51
C ARG A 79 -14.76 6.04 3.67
N ALA A 80 -13.86 5.16 3.24
CA ALA A 80 -12.73 5.51 2.41
C ALA A 80 -13.19 6.03 1.04
N SER A 81 -14.16 5.37 0.40
CA SER A 81 -14.74 5.82 -0.88
C SER A 81 -15.30 7.23 -0.80
N ALA A 82 -16.01 7.55 0.28
CA ALA A 82 -16.55 8.89 0.52
C ALA A 82 -15.46 9.94 0.78
N ALA A 83 -14.33 9.54 1.38
CA ALA A 83 -13.26 10.46 1.76
C ALA A 83 -12.28 10.77 0.61
N ILE A 84 -11.85 9.76 -0.15
CA ILE A 84 -10.78 9.91 -1.15
C ILE A 84 -11.22 9.68 -2.59
N GLY A 85 -12.45 9.17 -2.82
CA GLY A 85 -12.92 8.76 -4.13
C GLY A 85 -12.21 7.49 -4.62
N PHE A 86 -12.97 6.53 -5.13
CA PHE A 86 -12.39 5.29 -5.67
C PHE A 86 -12.48 5.27 -7.18
N PHE A 87 -11.46 4.69 -7.82
CA PHE A 87 -11.51 4.28 -9.22
C PHE A 87 -11.81 2.77 -9.24
N PRO A 88 -13.05 2.35 -9.57
CA PRO A 88 -13.49 0.97 -9.38
C PRO A 88 -12.67 -0.06 -10.18
N GLU A 89 -12.10 0.38 -11.30
CA GLU A 89 -11.33 -0.45 -12.23
C GLU A 89 -9.84 -0.59 -11.85
N THR A 90 -9.37 0.01 -10.74
CA THR A 90 -7.99 -0.20 -10.31
C THR A 90 -7.75 -1.66 -9.92
N GLU A 91 -6.53 -2.13 -10.16
CA GLU A 91 -6.04 -3.37 -9.56
C GLU A 91 -6.07 -3.23 -8.02
N LEU A 92 -6.67 -4.23 -7.36
CA LEU A 92 -6.70 -4.31 -5.91
C LEU A 92 -5.50 -5.13 -5.42
N ARG A 93 -4.68 -4.53 -4.55
CA ARG A 93 -3.59 -5.21 -3.85
C ARG A 93 -3.82 -5.19 -2.34
N PHE A 94 -3.35 -6.23 -1.68
CA PHE A 94 -3.27 -6.27 -0.22
C PHE A 94 -1.80 -6.30 0.20
N GLU A 95 -1.43 -5.43 1.13
CA GLU A 95 -0.15 -5.49 1.83
C GLU A 95 -0.40 -6.08 3.21
N TYR A 96 0.35 -7.11 3.60
CA TYR A 96 0.25 -7.72 4.92
C TYR A 96 1.60 -7.69 5.64
N GLY A 97 1.62 -7.16 6.86
CA GLY A 97 2.83 -7.07 7.70
C GLY A 97 3.04 -5.67 8.26
N ARG A 98 4.17 -5.44 8.95
CA ARG A 98 4.52 -4.08 9.42
C ARG A 98 4.58 -3.16 8.20
N PRO A 99 4.02 -1.94 8.27
CA PRO A 99 3.96 -1.06 7.10
C PRO A 99 5.34 -0.89 6.50
N ALA A 100 5.42 -0.97 5.16
CA ALA A 100 6.64 -0.71 4.43
C ALA A 100 7.14 0.68 4.84
N LEU A 101 8.35 0.77 5.39
CA LEU A 101 8.93 2.02 5.85
C LEU A 101 9.02 3.00 4.67
N ARG A 102 8.04 3.90 4.55
CA ARG A 102 8.07 5.04 3.63
C ARG A 102 8.71 6.19 4.39
N TYR A 103 10.00 6.40 4.14
CA TYR A 103 10.77 7.44 4.81
C TYR A 103 11.21 8.52 3.82
N ARG A 104 11.31 9.74 4.32
CA ARG A 104 12.00 10.83 3.63
C ARG A 104 13.48 10.72 3.96
N PRO A 105 14.39 10.59 2.99
CA PRO A 105 15.82 10.61 3.28
C PRO A 105 16.21 12.00 3.83
N GLU A 106 16.82 12.04 5.01
CA GLU A 106 17.27 13.29 5.64
C GLU A 106 18.71 13.64 5.26
N ARG A 107 19.53 12.64 4.94
CA ARG A 107 20.92 12.82 4.52
C ARG A 107 21.32 11.78 3.49
N LEU A 108 22.01 12.22 2.45
CA LEU A 108 22.64 11.36 1.45
C LEU A 108 24.15 11.58 1.48
N THR A 109 24.93 10.50 1.48
CA THR A 109 26.38 10.57 1.27
C THR A 109 26.75 9.65 0.12
N LEU A 110 27.46 10.18 -0.88
CA LEU A 110 28.06 9.37 -1.92
C LEU A 110 29.44 8.90 -1.46
N ARG A 111 29.68 7.59 -1.51
CA ARG A 111 31.03 7.03 -1.39
C ARG A 111 31.53 6.71 -2.79
N GLY A 112 32.64 7.33 -3.19
CA GLY A 112 33.37 6.91 -4.37
C GLY A 112 34.00 5.52 -4.18
N ARG A 113 34.57 4.95 -5.25
CA ARG A 113 35.45 3.78 -5.12
C ARG A 113 36.51 4.04 -4.05
N PRO A 114 36.91 3.04 -3.24
CA PRO A 114 37.98 3.21 -2.26
C PRO A 114 39.21 3.83 -2.95
N GLY A 115 39.58 5.04 -2.53
CA GLY A 115 40.68 5.84 -3.10
C GLY A 115 40.31 7.18 -3.77
N GLY A 116 39.02 7.51 -3.97
CA GLY A 116 38.60 8.79 -4.56
C GLY A 116 38.11 9.79 -3.51
N SER A 117 38.64 11.04 -3.50
CA SER A 117 38.22 12.08 -2.56
C SER A 117 36.73 12.42 -2.70
N ALA A 118 35.97 12.34 -1.61
CA ALA A 118 34.56 12.71 -1.58
C ALA A 118 34.40 14.24 -1.71
N ARG A 119 33.69 14.71 -2.75
CA ARG A 119 33.16 16.08 -2.80
C ARG A 119 31.68 16.06 -2.40
N PRO A 120 31.22 16.97 -1.53
CA PRO A 120 29.80 17.07 -1.20
C PRO A 120 29.01 17.53 -2.44
N LEU A 121 27.92 16.85 -2.75
CA LEU A 121 26.94 17.35 -3.71
C LEU A 121 26.17 18.50 -3.04
N GLY A 122 26.10 19.64 -3.72
CA GLY A 122 25.41 20.84 -3.25
C GLY A 122 23.94 20.60 -2.90
N ARG A 123 23.36 21.52 -2.12
CA ARG A 123 21.97 21.49 -1.65
C ARG A 123 21.02 21.07 -2.77
N CYS A 124 20.22 20.04 -2.52
CA CYS A 124 19.03 19.76 -3.33
C CYS A 124 18.19 21.05 -3.38
N LEU A 125 17.89 21.50 -4.59
CA LEU A 125 16.93 22.56 -4.87
C LEU A 125 15.65 22.24 -4.09
N GLN A 126 15.21 23.19 -3.27
CA GLN A 126 13.88 23.16 -2.68
C GLN A 126 12.88 23.22 -3.83
N ALA A 127 12.02 22.22 -3.93
CA ALA A 127 10.87 22.26 -4.83
C ALA A 127 9.86 23.32 -4.34
N PRO A 128 9.12 23.98 -5.24
CA PRO A 128 8.08 24.95 -4.88
C PRO A 128 6.92 24.30 -4.10
#